data_AF-A0A925HQ39-F1
#
_entry.id   AF-A0A925HQ39-F1
#
_cell.length_a   1.000
_cell.length_b   1.000
_cell.length_c   1.000
_cell.angle_alpha   90.00
_cell.angle_beta   90.00
_cell.angle_gamma   90.00
#
_symmetry.space_group_name_H-M   'P 1'
#
loop_
_entity.id
_entity.type
_entity.pdbx_description
1 polymer ?
#
loop_
_entity_poly.entity_id
_entity_poly.type
_entity_poly.pdbx_seq_one_letter_code
_entity_poly.pdbx_strand_id
1 'polypeptide(L)'
;MATFVAKFVIAMTFVVPVVTRPLDQAIVISVIWGLLLLAVLSFFVARAQAIPPWKVIGEHLLIALSVVVITYAVGDWVQGLVEAK
;
A
#
# COMPACT_ATOMS: atom_id res chain seq x y z
N MET A 1 2.89 19.59 -10.79
CA MET A 1 1.66 18.99 -11.39
C MET A 1 1.80 17.49 -11.63
N ALA A 2 2.84 17.01 -12.34
CA ALA A 2 2.99 15.58 -12.64
C ALA A 2 2.98 14.65 -11.41
N THR A 3 3.66 15.01 -10.32
CA THR A 3 3.68 14.23 -9.08
C THR A 3 2.32 14.15 -8.38
N PHE A 4 1.54 15.24 -8.43
CA PHE A 4 0.19 15.27 -7.90
C PHE A 4 -0.74 14.36 -8.72
N VAL A 5 -0.73 14.51 -10.05
CA VAL A 5 -1.56 13.71 -10.95
C VAL A 5 -1.24 12.22 -10.83
N ALA A 6 0.04 11.86 -10.77
CA ALA A 6 0.45 10.47 -10.57
C ALA A 6 -0.12 9.91 -9.26
N LYS A 7 0.09 10.60 -8.13
CA LYS A 7 -0.45 10.17 -6.82
C LYS A 7 -1.98 10.09 -6.83
N PHE A 8 -2.66 11.04 -7.48
CA PHE A 8 -4.11 11.08 -7.61
C PHE A 8 -4.65 9.88 -8.39
N VAL A 9 -4.10 9.60 -9.58
CA VAL A 9 -4.51 8.47 -10.42
C VAL A 9 -4.26 7.14 -9.70
N ILE A 10 -3.10 6.99 -9.06
CA ILE A 10 -2.75 5.79 -8.29
C ILE A 10 -3.74 5.62 -7.14
N ALA A 11 -4.03 6.67 -6.37
CA ALA A 11 -4.98 6.64 -5.27
C ALA A 11 -6.40 6.27 -5.72
N MET A 12 -6.85 6.74 -6.89
CA MET A 12 -8.16 6.37 -7.44
C MET A 12 -8.28 4.86 -7.70
N THR A 13 -7.19 4.15 -7.99
CA THR A 13 -7.26 2.69 -8.18
C THR A 13 -7.65 1.93 -6.91
N PHE A 14 -7.38 2.49 -5.72
CA PHE A 14 -7.76 1.90 -4.44
C PHE A 14 -9.23 2.09 -4.09
N VAL A 15 -9.95 2.96 -4.81
CA VAL A 15 -11.39 3.15 -4.61
C VAL A 15 -12.18 1.94 -5.15
N VAL A 16 -11.68 1.31 -6.22
CA VAL A 16 -12.39 0.21 -6.91
C VAL A 16 -12.62 -1.01 -5.99
N PRO A 17 -11.62 -1.53 -5.25
CA PRO A 17 -11.86 -2.62 -4.31
C PRO A 17 -12.82 -2.25 -3.18
N VAL A 18 -12.75 -1.01 -2.68
CA VAL A 18 -13.54 -0.56 -1.52
C VAL A 18 -15.03 -0.41 -1.85
N VAL A 19 -15.37 0.04 -3.06
CA VAL A 19 -16.78 0.20 -3.46
C VAL A 19 -17.43 -1.13 -3.84
N THR A 20 -16.65 -2.10 -4.32
CA THR A 20 -17.19 -3.34 -4.90
C THR A 20 -17.23 -4.54 -3.94
N ARG A 21 -16.46 -4.52 -2.85
CA ARG A 21 -16.32 -5.65 -1.93
C ARG A 21 -16.62 -5.28 -0.49
N PRO A 22 -17.04 -6.25 0.35
CA PRO A 22 -17.16 -6.04 1.79
C PRO A 22 -15.81 -5.59 2.38
N LEU A 23 -15.87 -4.76 3.42
CA LEU A 23 -14.72 -3.98 3.92
C LEU A 23 -13.49 -4.85 4.24
N ASP A 24 -13.69 -6.00 4.89
CA ASP A 24 -12.63 -6.97 5.21
C ASP A 24 -11.91 -7.45 3.93
N GLN A 25 -12.69 -7.95 2.96
CA GLN A 25 -12.14 -8.40 1.69
C GLN A 25 -11.54 -7.26 0.85
N ALA A 26 -12.12 -6.06 0.92
CA ALA A 26 -11.62 -4.88 0.23
C ALA A 26 -10.25 -4.43 0.74
N ILE A 27 -10.01 -4.52 2.06
CA ILE A 27 -8.71 -4.22 2.67
C ILE A 27 -7.65 -5.18 2.12
N VAL A 28 -7.91 -6.49 2.16
CA VAL A 28 -6.95 -7.50 1.67
C VAL A 28 -6.62 -7.30 0.19
N ILE A 29 -7.64 -7.07 -0.66
CA ILE A 29 -7.42 -6.81 -2.09
C ILE A 29 -6.62 -5.52 -2.29
N SER A 30 -6.92 -4.47 -1.53
CA SER A 30 -6.22 -3.18 -1.62
C SER A 30 -4.75 -3.29 -1.19
N VAL A 31 -4.45 -4.06 -0.15
CA VAL A 31 -3.07 -4.32 0.29
C VAL A 31 -2.29 -5.09 -0.77
N ILE A 32 -2.87 -6.17 -1.33
CA ILE A 32 -2.24 -6.94 -2.42
C ILE A 32 -1.99 -6.04 -3.64
N TRP A 33 -3.00 -5.25 -4.03
CA TRP A 33 -2.89 -4.31 -5.15
C TRP A 33 -1.79 -3.27 -4.90
N GLY A 34 -1.75 -2.69 -3.70
CA GLY A 34 -0.75 -1.69 -3.33
C GLY A 34 0.67 -2.24 -3.32
N LEU A 35 0.88 -3.47 -2.82
CA LEU A 35 2.18 -4.14 -2.84
C LEU A 35 2.65 -4.44 -4.26
N LEU A 36 1.74 -4.90 -5.13
CA LEU A 36 2.02 -5.15 -6.55
C LEU A 36 2.42 -3.85 -7.25
N LEU A 37 1.67 -2.78 -7.01
CA LEU A 37 1.92 -1.47 -7.61
C LEU A 37 3.26 -0.88 -7.14
N LEU A 38 3.58 -1.01 -5.85
CA LEU A 38 4.90 -0.68 -5.31
C LEU A 38 6.01 -1.48 -5.99
N ALA A 39 5.88 -2.81 -6.10
CA ALA A 39 6.88 -3.65 -6.74
C ALA A 39 7.13 -3.24 -8.20
N VAL A 40 6.06 -3.01 -8.96
CA VAL A 40 6.14 -2.61 -10.37
C VAL A 40 6.78 -1.23 -10.52
N LEU A 41 6.34 -0.24 -9.74
CA LEU A 41 6.93 1.10 -9.78
C LEU A 41 8.40 1.10 -9.35
N SER A 42 8.74 0.39 -8.27
CA SER A 42 10.13 0.21 -7.83
C SER A 42 10.98 -0.49 -8.88
N PHE A 43 10.43 -1.46 -9.62
CA PHE A 43 11.12 -2.09 -10.76
C PHE A 43 11.41 -1.09 -11.88
N PHE A 44 10.43 -0.29 -12.28
CA PHE A 44 10.62 0.73 -13.32
C PHE A 44 11.66 1.78 -12.91
N VAL A 45 11.62 2.26 -11.67
CA VAL A 45 12.60 3.22 -11.14
C VAL A 45 13.99 2.61 -11.08
N ALA A 46 14.13 1.38 -10.58
CA ALA A 46 15.43 0.71 -10.50
C ALA A 46 16.02 0.45 -11.89
N ARG A 47 15.20 0.07 -12.88
CA ARG A 47 15.63 -0.04 -14.28
C ARG A 47 16.08 1.30 -14.85
N ALA A 48 15.36 2.38 -14.59
CA ALA A 48 15.73 3.72 -15.05
C ALA A 48 17.04 4.22 -14.41
N GLN A 49 17.33 3.79 -13.17
CA GLN A 49 18.53 4.16 -12.42
C GLN A 49 19.70 3.16 -12.61
N ALA A 50 19.52 2.10 -13.42
CA ALA A 50 20.49 1.01 -13.61
C ALA A 50 20.94 0.32 -12.29
N ILE A 51 20.08 0.32 -11.27
CA ILE A 51 20.31 -0.32 -9.97
C ILE A 51 19.69 -1.73 -10.00
N PRO A 52 20.28 -2.75 -9.34
CA PRO A 52 19.67 -4.07 -9.23
C PRO A 52 18.24 -3.98 -8.67
N PRO A 53 17.20 -4.33 -9.47
CA PRO A 53 15.81 -4.06 -9.12
C PRO A 53 15.34 -4.86 -7.91
N TRP A 54 15.86 -6.07 -7.73
CA TRP A 54 15.50 -6.92 -6.60
C TRP A 54 15.79 -6.28 -5.24
N LYS A 55 16.90 -5.54 -5.10
CA LYS A 55 17.26 -4.89 -3.84
C LYS A 55 16.28 -3.77 -3.50
N VAL A 56 15.95 -2.94 -4.49
CA VAL A 56 15.04 -1.80 -4.33
C VAL A 56 13.62 -2.27 -4.02
N ILE A 57 13.11 -3.26 -4.76
CA ILE A 57 11.78 -3.84 -4.54
C ILE A 57 11.69 -4.41 -3.12
N GLY A 58 12.69 -5.19 -2.69
CA GLY A 58 12.71 -5.78 -1.35
C GLY A 58 12.66 -4.73 -0.23
N GLU A 59 13.44 -3.65 -0.34
CA GLU A 59 13.45 -2.56 0.62
C GLU A 59 12.09 -1.85 0.70
N HIS A 60 11.48 -1.56 -0.46
CA HIS A 60 10.19 -0.90 -0.52
C HIS A 60 9.04 -1.77 0.02
N LEU A 61 9.04 -3.07 -0.31
CA LEU A 61 8.07 -4.03 0.20
C LEU A 61 8.20 -4.19 1.72
N LEU A 62 9.42 -4.23 2.25
CA LEU A 62 9.65 -4.36 3.68
C LEU A 62 9.15 -3.13 4.45
N ILE A 63 9.42 -1.93 3.95
CA ILE A 63 8.89 -0.68 4.54
C ILE A 63 7.36 -0.67 4.47
N ALA A 64 6.79 -0.98 3.31
CA ALA A 64 5.34 -0.98 3.12
C ALA A 64 4.64 -1.99 4.04
N LEU A 65 5.18 -3.20 4.17
CA LEU A 65 4.66 -4.22 5.06
C LEU A 65 4.73 -3.78 6.53
N SER A 66 5.87 -3.19 6.93
CA SER A 66 6.05 -2.66 8.29
C SER A 66 5.00 -1.61 8.62
N VAL A 67 4.77 -0.66 7.72
CA VAL A 67 3.76 0.40 7.89
C VAL A 67 2.34 -0.19 7.97
N VAL A 68 2.00 -1.16 7.11
CA VAL A 68 0.68 -1.83 7.13
C VAL A 68 0.43 -2.55 8.46
N VAL A 69 1.42 -3.32 8.95
CA VAL A 69 1.32 -4.04 10.23
C VAL A 69 1.14 -3.07 11.40
N ILE A 70 1.95 -1.99 11.44
CA ILE A 70 1.84 -0.98 12.50
C ILE A 70 0.48 -0.30 12.47
N THR A 71 -0.01 0.09 11.29
CA THR A 71 -1.31 0.78 11.15
C THR A 71 -2.46 -0.13 11.57
N TYR A 72 -2.40 -1.42 11.23
CA TYR A 72 -3.38 -2.41 11.65
C TYR A 72 -3.39 -2.59 13.18
N ALA A 73 -2.21 -2.76 13.79
CA ALA A 73 -2.09 -2.91 15.25
C ALA A 73 -2.56 -1.67 16.01
N VAL A 74 -2.25 -0.47 15.50
CA VAL A 74 -2.74 0.79 16.08
C VAL A 74 -4.26 0.89 15.95
N GLY A 75 -4.83 0.46 14.81
CA GLY A 75 -6.28 0.43 14.61
C GLY A 75 -6.98 -0.47 15.63
N ASP A 76 -6.47 -1.69 15.82
CA ASP A 76 -6.98 -2.64 16.81
C ASP A 76 -6.87 -2.11 18.25
N TRP A 77 -5.74 -1.48 18.59
CA TRP A 77 -5.56 -0.84 19.90
C TRP A 77 -6.57 0.28 20.15
N VAL A 78 -6.82 1.14 19.15
CA VAL A 78 -7.81 2.22 19.23
C VAL A 78 -9.22 1.65 19.40
N GLN A 79 -9.55 0.56 18.68
CA GLN A 79 -10.85 -0.10 18.84
C GLN A 79 -11.04 -0.64 20.27
N GLY A 80 -10.03 -1.29 20.84
CA GLY A 80 -10.07 -1.78 22.22
C GLY A 80 -10.26 -0.66 23.26
N LEU A 81 -9.69 0.53 23.02
CA LEU A 81 -9.93 1.71 23.87
C LEU A 81 -11.37 2.25 23.76
N VAL A 82 -11.99 2.15 22.58
CA VAL A 82 -13.38 2.57 22.36
C VAL A 82 -14.35 1.61 23.01
N GLU A 83 -14.12 0.29 22.95
CA GLU A 83 -14.99 -0.73 23.57
C GLU A 83 -14.90 -0.76 25.09
N ALA A 84 -13.79 -0.29 25.68
CA ALA A 84 -13.62 -0.20 27.12
C ALA A 84 -14.37 1.00 27.79
N LYS A 85 -15.04 1.84 26.99
CA LYS A 85 -15.73 3.07 27.44
C LYS A 85 -17.25 2.96 27.29
#